data_AF-A0A6N3T9T1-F1
#
_entry.id   AF-A0A6N3T9T1-F1
#
_cell.length_a   1.000
_cell.length_b   1.000
_cell.length_c   1.000
_cell.angle_alpha   90.00
_cell.angle_beta   90.00
_cell.angle_gamma   90.00
#
_symmetry.space_group_name_H-M   'P 1'
#
loop_
_entity.id
_entity.type
_entity.pdbx_description
1 polymer ?
#
loop_
_entity_poly.entity_id
_entity_poly.type
_entity_poly.pdbx_seq_one_letter_code
_entity_poly.pdbx_strand_id
1 'polypeptide(L)'
;MDPKSLFSLSDHLAALSKEGDPLEVLQETVDFEYFRAWLVEGLGYGDGSKGGRPPFDPVMMFKALILQAQHNLSDARMEFMIRDRLSWLRFLGLSLGDRTPDENTIRHFRNRLTETGTLRRVMKAFDWQLQKKGYIPMSGQIVDASLVPAPRQRNTEGEREAIKSGKSASDIWPDEPNKAAQKDTDARWTLKVGGKVRYRADELPRVLWRQQDP
;
A
#
# COMPACT_ATOMS: atom_id res chain seq x y z
N MET A 1 0.29 -2.21 -35.69
CA MET A 1 1.00 -0.97 -35.34
C MET A 1 2.27 -0.91 -36.15
N ASP A 2 2.59 0.24 -36.73
CA ASP A 2 3.92 0.48 -37.30
C ASP A 2 4.90 0.78 -36.15
N PRO A 3 5.89 -0.08 -35.89
CA PRO A 3 6.83 0.09 -34.77
C PRO A 3 7.74 1.32 -34.93
N LYS A 4 7.79 1.95 -36.11
CA LYS A 4 8.61 3.15 -36.36
C LYS A 4 7.78 4.44 -36.35
N SER A 5 6.48 4.35 -36.09
CA SER A 5 5.61 5.53 -35.98
C SER A 5 6.04 6.42 -34.81
N LEU A 6 5.92 7.74 -35.00
CA LEU A 6 6.09 8.74 -33.93
C LEU A 6 5.13 8.50 -32.75
N PHE A 7 3.98 7.87 -33.01
CA PHE A 7 2.95 7.56 -32.02
C PHE A 7 3.10 6.17 -31.39
N SER A 8 4.11 5.39 -31.76
CA SER A 8 4.30 4.01 -31.27
C SER A 8 4.36 3.91 -29.74
N LEU A 9 4.94 4.91 -29.06
CA LEU A 9 4.95 5.01 -27.60
C LEU A 9 3.55 5.26 -27.02
N SER A 10 2.83 6.25 -27.54
CA SER A 10 1.47 6.57 -27.06
C SER A 10 0.52 5.40 -27.31
N ASP A 11 0.69 4.74 -28.45
CA ASP A 11 -0.03 3.55 -28.85
C ASP A 11 0.22 2.37 -27.89
N HIS A 12 1.49 2.14 -27.50
CA HIS A 12 1.86 1.14 -26.51
C HIS A 12 1.25 1.41 -25.14
N LEU A 13 1.33 2.66 -24.67
CA LEU A 13 0.74 3.07 -23.40
C LEU A 13 -0.79 2.97 -23.41
N ALA A 14 -1.44 3.30 -24.53
CA ALA A 14 -2.88 3.15 -24.70
C ALA A 14 -3.32 1.68 -24.71
N ALA A 15 -2.49 0.77 -25.24
CA ALA A 15 -2.75 -0.66 -25.15
C ALA A 15 -2.71 -1.14 -23.68
N LEU A 16 -1.71 -0.72 -22.91
CA LEU A 16 -1.64 -1.02 -21.46
C LEU A 16 -2.87 -0.49 -20.69
N SER A 17 -3.33 0.72 -21.00
CA SER A 17 -4.55 1.28 -20.39
C SER A 17 -5.78 0.42 -20.71
N LYS A 18 -5.91 -0.08 -21.95
CA LYS A 18 -7.02 -0.98 -22.34
C LYS A 18 -6.99 -2.32 -21.62
N GLU A 19 -5.80 -2.83 -21.30
CA GLU A 19 -5.62 -4.07 -20.54
C GLU A 19 -5.85 -3.91 -19.03
N GLY A 20 -5.99 -2.66 -18.56
CA GLY A 20 -6.23 -2.33 -17.15
C GLY A 20 -4.94 -2.08 -16.39
N ASP A 21 -4.22 -1.00 -16.73
CA ASP A 21 -3.00 -0.62 -16.02
C ASP A 21 -3.29 -0.35 -14.53
N PRO A 22 -2.74 -1.16 -13.60
CA PRO A 22 -2.97 -0.97 -12.17
C PRO A 22 -2.47 0.39 -11.66
N LEU A 23 -1.49 1.01 -12.32
CA LEU A 23 -0.99 2.32 -11.94
C LEU A 23 -1.96 3.45 -12.31
N GLU A 24 -2.75 3.31 -13.38
CA GLU A 24 -3.83 4.25 -13.69
C GLU A 24 -4.95 4.13 -12.66
N VAL A 25 -5.34 2.90 -12.29
CA VAL A 25 -6.32 2.67 -11.21
C VAL A 25 -5.85 3.30 -9.90
N LEU A 26 -4.57 3.13 -9.55
CA LEU A 26 -4.00 3.76 -8.36
C LEU A 26 -4.02 5.29 -8.45
N GLN A 27 -3.66 5.85 -9.61
CA GLN A 27 -3.65 7.29 -9.89
C GLN A 27 -5.06 7.91 -9.80
N GLU A 28 -6.10 7.19 -10.19
CA GLU A 28 -7.50 7.61 -10.09
C GLU A 28 -8.09 7.41 -8.68
N THR A 29 -7.63 6.38 -7.97
CA THR A 29 -8.14 6.03 -6.64
C THR A 29 -7.65 7.00 -5.57
N VAL A 30 -6.40 7.45 -5.68
CA VAL A 30 -5.71 8.24 -4.68
C VAL A 30 -5.53 9.67 -5.18
N ASP A 31 -6.05 10.63 -4.41
CA ASP A 31 -5.72 12.03 -4.58
C ASP A 31 -4.33 12.27 -3.98
N PHE A 32 -3.32 12.21 -4.84
CA PHE A 32 -1.92 12.40 -4.46
C PHE A 32 -1.58 13.85 -4.09
N GLU A 33 -2.31 14.81 -4.67
CA GLU A 33 -2.09 16.24 -4.40
C GLU A 33 -2.53 16.62 -2.98
N TYR A 34 -3.49 15.88 -2.41
CA TYR A 34 -3.87 15.98 -1.00
C TYR A 34 -2.67 15.90 -0.03
N PHE A 35 -1.60 15.16 -0.38
CA PHE A 35 -0.43 15.01 0.49
C PHE A 35 0.58 16.16 0.37
N ARG A 36 0.49 17.01 -0.66
CA ARG A 36 1.51 18.01 -0.99
C ARG A 36 1.87 18.90 0.19
N ALA A 37 0.87 19.45 0.88
CA ALA A 37 1.09 20.37 2.00
C ALA A 37 1.93 19.72 3.11
N TRP A 38 1.59 18.48 3.48
CA TRP A 38 2.32 17.74 4.52
C TRP A 38 3.72 17.34 4.05
N LEU A 39 3.88 16.96 2.78
CA LEU A 39 5.18 16.63 2.22
C LEU A 39 6.11 17.86 2.21
N VAL A 40 5.63 19.02 1.77
CA VAL A 40 6.40 20.26 1.76
C VAL A 40 6.80 20.67 3.19
N GLU A 41 5.85 20.63 4.12
CA GLU A 41 6.09 20.88 5.55
C GLU A 41 7.17 19.94 6.11
N GLY A 42 7.02 18.63 5.86
CA GLY A 42 7.92 17.60 6.37
C GLY A 42 9.32 17.60 5.74
N LEU A 43 9.46 18.10 4.53
CA LEU A 43 10.77 18.27 3.90
C LEU A 43 11.48 19.51 4.46
N GLY A 44 10.72 20.56 4.76
CA GLY A 44 11.24 21.84 5.25
C GLY A 44 12.24 22.44 4.26
N TYR A 45 11.99 22.26 2.96
CA TYR A 45 12.82 22.88 1.93
C TYR A 45 12.77 24.40 2.07
N GLY A 46 13.94 25.03 2.06
CA GLY A 46 14.04 26.49 2.09
C GLY A 46 13.49 27.12 0.81
N ASP A 47 13.30 28.43 0.84
CA ASP A 47 12.83 29.29 -0.24
C ASP A 47 13.75 29.34 -1.50
N GLY A 48 14.79 28.50 -1.56
CA GLY A 48 15.76 28.49 -2.65
C GLY A 48 16.79 29.64 -2.60
N SER A 49 16.74 30.50 -1.58
CA SER A 49 17.65 31.66 -1.43
C SER A 49 19.13 31.29 -1.37
N LYS A 50 19.45 30.08 -0.92
CA LYS A 50 20.84 29.58 -0.82
C LYS A 50 21.42 29.07 -2.14
N GLY A 51 20.64 29.11 -3.23
CA GLY A 51 21.02 28.54 -4.52
C GLY A 51 21.09 27.01 -4.49
N GLY A 52 21.13 26.39 -5.67
CA GLY A 52 21.22 24.95 -5.82
C GLY A 52 20.25 24.39 -6.85
N ARG A 53 20.39 23.10 -7.14
CA ARG A 53 19.50 22.38 -8.05
C ARG A 53 18.09 22.34 -7.46
N PRO A 54 17.04 22.72 -8.20
CA PRO A 54 15.67 22.61 -7.70
C PRO A 54 15.36 21.17 -7.26
N PRO A 55 14.75 20.99 -6.07
CA PRO A 55 14.35 19.67 -5.60
C PRO A 55 13.32 19.06 -6.56
N PHE A 56 13.20 17.75 -6.54
CA PHE A 56 12.13 17.06 -7.25
C PHE A 56 10.78 17.39 -6.63
N ASP A 57 9.72 17.28 -7.43
CA ASP A 57 8.35 17.43 -6.94
C ASP A 57 8.08 16.43 -5.81
N PRO A 58 7.59 16.89 -4.64
CA PRO A 58 7.41 16.04 -3.47
C PRO A 58 6.34 14.96 -3.69
N VAL A 59 5.31 15.24 -4.49
CA VAL A 59 4.23 14.29 -4.79
C VAL A 59 4.76 13.19 -5.70
N MET A 60 5.54 13.53 -6.73
CA MET A 60 6.25 12.56 -7.57
C MET A 60 7.19 11.67 -6.75
N MET A 61 7.97 12.26 -5.85
CA MET A 61 8.86 11.49 -4.97
C MET A 61 8.08 10.57 -4.00
N PHE A 62 6.92 11.01 -3.51
CA PHE A 62 6.05 10.16 -2.69
C PHE A 62 5.46 8.98 -3.47
N LYS A 63 5.01 9.20 -4.72
CA LYS A 63 4.61 8.13 -5.64
C LYS A 63 5.75 7.14 -5.88
N ALA A 64 6.98 7.62 -6.02
CA ALA A 64 8.15 6.76 -6.17
C ALA A 64 8.38 5.88 -4.93
N LEU A 65 8.18 6.40 -3.71
CA LEU A 65 8.24 5.59 -2.48
C LEU A 65 7.14 4.54 -2.43
N ILE A 66 5.94 4.83 -2.94
CA ILE A 66 4.84 3.85 -3.01
C ILE A 66 5.19 2.72 -3.98
N LEU A 67 5.67 3.05 -5.19
CA LEU A 67 6.14 2.05 -6.15
C LEU A 67 7.27 1.21 -5.58
N GLN A 68 8.27 1.86 -4.98
CA GLN A 68 9.40 1.17 -4.36
C GLN A 68 8.92 0.18 -3.32
N ALA A 69 8.01 0.64 -2.46
CA ALA A 69 7.44 -0.21 -1.46
C ALA A 69 6.74 -1.38 -2.14
N GLN A 70 5.80 -1.15 -3.08
CA GLN A 70 4.97 -2.13 -3.82
C GLN A 70 5.72 -3.25 -4.56
N HIS A 71 6.99 -3.03 -4.80
CA HIS A 71 7.85 -3.98 -5.49
C HIS A 71 9.02 -4.46 -4.62
N ASN A 72 9.06 -4.12 -3.32
CA ASN A 72 10.15 -4.42 -2.39
C ASN A 72 11.54 -3.94 -2.85
N LEU A 73 11.60 -2.80 -3.52
CA LEU A 73 12.84 -2.39 -4.19
C LEU A 73 13.82 -1.69 -3.26
N SER A 74 15.11 -1.96 -3.47
CA SER A 74 16.15 -1.08 -2.96
C SER A 74 16.12 0.28 -3.66
N ASP A 75 16.80 1.27 -3.09
CA ASP A 75 16.91 2.61 -3.69
C ASP A 75 17.59 2.56 -5.08
N ALA A 76 18.69 1.81 -5.20
CA ALA A 76 19.36 1.58 -6.48
C ALA A 76 18.46 0.89 -7.51
N ARG A 77 17.68 -0.12 -7.08
CA ARG A 77 16.77 -0.82 -7.99
C ARG A 77 15.60 0.08 -8.39
N MET A 78 15.11 0.94 -7.50
CA MET A 78 14.09 1.93 -7.83
C MET A 78 14.58 2.90 -8.91
N GLU A 79 15.78 3.45 -8.77
CA GLU A 79 16.40 4.32 -9.79
C GLU A 79 16.44 3.64 -11.16
N PHE A 80 16.91 2.38 -11.21
CA PHE A 80 16.96 1.61 -12.46
C PHE A 80 15.55 1.43 -13.06
N MET A 81 14.58 1.04 -12.24
CA MET A 81 13.23 0.71 -12.71
C MET A 81 12.45 1.93 -13.21
N ILE A 82 12.69 3.13 -12.66
CA ILE A 82 12.11 4.36 -13.19
C ILE A 82 12.58 4.62 -14.62
N ARG A 83 13.87 4.35 -14.93
CA ARG A 83 14.42 4.55 -16.28
C ARG A 83 13.98 3.48 -17.27
N ASP A 84 13.79 2.27 -16.79
CA ASP A 84 13.47 1.09 -17.60
C ASP A 84 11.98 1.04 -17.99
N ARG A 85 11.07 1.45 -17.09
CA ARG A 85 9.63 1.23 -17.27
C ARG A 85 8.86 2.47 -17.69
N LEU A 86 8.33 2.43 -18.91
CA LEU A 86 7.49 3.48 -19.48
C LEU A 86 6.22 3.75 -18.65
N SER A 87 5.58 2.71 -18.11
CA SER A 87 4.40 2.87 -17.25
C SER A 87 4.73 3.60 -15.94
N TRP A 88 5.96 3.46 -15.44
CA TRP A 88 6.40 4.15 -14.22
C TRP A 88 6.69 5.61 -14.50
N LEU A 89 7.35 5.93 -15.62
CA LEU A 89 7.51 7.31 -16.07
C LEU A 89 6.14 8.01 -16.19
N ARG A 90 5.18 7.34 -16.86
CA ARG A 90 3.80 7.84 -16.97
C ARG A 90 3.16 8.10 -15.59
N PHE A 91 3.24 7.14 -14.68
CA PHE A 91 2.66 7.27 -13.34
C PHE A 91 3.29 8.41 -12.51
N LEU A 92 4.61 8.57 -12.63
CA LEU A 92 5.37 9.64 -11.97
C LEU A 92 5.22 11.00 -12.65
N GLY A 93 4.61 11.08 -13.83
CA GLY A 93 4.46 12.31 -14.61
C GLY A 93 5.76 12.77 -15.26
N LEU A 94 6.66 11.84 -15.57
CA LEU A 94 7.94 12.09 -16.24
C LEU A 94 7.86 11.74 -17.73
N SER A 95 8.52 12.55 -18.55
CA SER A 95 8.70 12.34 -19.99
C SER A 95 10.01 11.60 -20.28
N LEU A 96 10.13 11.05 -21.49
CA LEU A 96 11.42 10.52 -21.95
C LEU A 96 12.47 11.63 -22.01
N GLY A 97 13.59 11.42 -21.33
CA GLY A 97 14.67 12.41 -21.22
C GLY A 97 14.56 13.33 -20.01
N ASP A 98 13.44 13.30 -19.27
CA ASP A 98 13.36 13.98 -17.99
C ASP A 98 14.36 13.39 -16.99
N ARG A 99 14.77 14.25 -16.05
CA ARG A 99 15.61 13.82 -14.94
C ARG A 99 14.82 12.85 -14.05
N THR A 100 15.43 11.70 -13.75
CA THR A 100 14.90 10.75 -12.75
C THR A 100 15.65 10.92 -11.42
N PRO A 101 14.99 10.67 -10.27
CA PRO A 101 15.69 10.66 -8.98
C PRO A 101 16.68 9.49 -8.94
N ASP A 102 17.89 9.76 -8.44
CA ASP A 102 18.89 8.73 -8.19
C ASP A 102 18.71 8.08 -6.81
N GLU A 103 19.45 7.00 -6.56
CA GLU A 103 19.46 6.26 -5.29
C GLU A 103 19.58 7.19 -4.08
N ASN A 104 20.52 8.13 -4.14
CA ASN A 104 20.80 9.04 -3.04
C ASN A 104 19.63 9.99 -2.81
N THR A 105 19.02 10.50 -3.88
CA THR A 105 17.88 11.40 -3.81
C THR A 105 16.67 10.71 -3.17
N ILE A 106 16.38 9.47 -3.58
CA ILE A 106 15.28 8.67 -3.01
C ILE A 106 15.53 8.42 -1.52
N ARG A 107 16.76 8.02 -1.16
CA ARG A 107 17.18 7.77 0.22
C ARG A 107 17.07 9.01 1.10
N HIS A 108 17.60 10.15 0.64
CA HIS A 108 17.52 11.41 1.38
C HIS A 108 16.08 11.87 1.59
N PHE A 109 15.24 11.75 0.57
CA PHE A 109 13.82 12.08 0.67
C PHE A 109 13.12 11.21 1.73
N ARG A 110 13.31 9.88 1.69
CA ARG A 110 12.73 8.97 2.68
C ARG A 110 13.20 9.28 4.10
N ASN A 111 14.51 9.44 4.28
CA ASN A 111 15.10 9.70 5.60
C ASN A 111 14.53 10.99 6.19
N ARG A 112 14.47 12.06 5.39
CA ARG A 112 13.94 13.35 5.82
C ARG A 112 12.49 13.26 6.29
N LEU A 113 11.63 12.60 5.52
CA LEU A 113 10.23 12.41 5.91
C LEU A 113 10.07 11.48 7.11
N THR A 114 11.01 10.54 7.31
CA THR A 114 11.02 9.63 8.46
C THR A 114 11.39 10.38 9.74
N GLU A 115 12.46 11.18 9.69
CA GLU A 115 12.95 12.01 10.79
C GLU A 115 11.89 13.01 11.28
N THR A 116 11.12 13.60 10.36
CA THR A 116 10.03 14.54 10.72
C THR A 116 8.73 13.84 11.11
N GLY A 117 8.66 12.51 11.04
CA GLY A 117 7.44 11.73 11.28
C GLY A 117 6.37 11.87 10.18
N THR A 118 6.63 12.69 9.16
CA THR A 118 5.74 12.98 8.03
C THR A 118 5.44 11.72 7.22
N LEU A 119 6.45 10.85 7.00
CA LEU A 119 6.28 9.62 6.22
C LEU A 119 5.16 8.75 6.81
N ARG A 120 5.16 8.56 8.13
CA ARG A 120 4.12 7.79 8.82
C ARG A 120 2.74 8.42 8.65
N ARG A 121 2.65 9.75 8.71
CA ARG A 121 1.41 10.50 8.55
C ARG A 121 0.83 10.36 7.14
N VAL A 122 1.65 10.56 6.09
CA VAL A 122 1.19 10.46 4.71
C VAL A 122 0.84 9.02 4.33
N MET A 123 1.61 8.02 4.77
CA MET A 123 1.30 6.60 4.53
C MET A 123 -0.03 6.20 5.18
N LYS A 124 -0.29 6.62 6.43
CA LYS A 124 -1.57 6.35 7.09
C LYS A 124 -2.76 6.96 6.34
N ALA A 125 -2.59 8.18 5.80
CA ALA A 125 -3.64 8.83 5.04
C ALA A 125 -3.82 8.21 3.64
N PHE A 126 -2.74 7.75 3.01
CA PHE A 126 -2.78 6.95 1.79
C PHE A 126 -3.58 5.66 1.98
N ASP A 127 -3.27 4.89 3.04
CA ASP A 127 -4.01 3.67 3.39
C ASP A 127 -5.50 3.96 3.62
N TRP A 128 -5.82 5.08 4.29
CA TRP A 128 -7.20 5.50 4.50
C TRP A 128 -7.93 5.84 3.20
N GLN A 129 -7.30 6.52 2.25
CA GLN A 129 -7.91 6.80 0.95
C GLN A 129 -8.22 5.51 0.18
N LEU A 130 -7.28 4.56 0.17
CA LEU A 130 -7.48 3.24 -0.42
C LEU A 130 -8.66 2.51 0.22
N GLN A 131 -8.69 2.43 1.56
CA GLN A 131 -9.77 1.76 2.30
C GLN A 131 -11.14 2.38 2.01
N LYS A 132 -11.22 3.71 1.97
CA LYS A 132 -12.46 4.44 1.66
C LYS A 132 -13.00 4.10 0.26
N LYS A 133 -12.12 3.79 -0.69
CA LYS A 133 -12.46 3.38 -2.05
C LYS A 133 -12.67 1.87 -2.19
N GLY A 134 -12.59 1.12 -1.09
CA GLY A 134 -12.80 -0.32 -1.07
C GLY A 134 -11.57 -1.11 -1.47
N TYR A 135 -10.36 -0.57 -1.29
CA TYR A 135 -9.11 -1.29 -1.47
C TYR A 135 -8.44 -1.53 -0.12
N ILE A 136 -8.07 -2.78 0.16
CA ILE A 136 -7.33 -3.11 1.38
C ILE A 136 -5.86 -3.29 1.00
N PRO A 137 -4.94 -2.46 1.51
CA PRO A 137 -3.53 -2.76 1.39
C PRO A 137 -3.24 -4.00 2.24
N MET A 138 -2.79 -5.09 1.61
CA MET A 138 -2.29 -6.26 2.36
C MET A 138 -1.04 -5.83 3.12
N SER A 139 -1.17 -5.66 4.44
CA SER A 139 -0.12 -5.12 5.29
C SER A 139 1.01 -6.13 5.52
N GLY A 140 2.27 -5.67 5.40
CA GLY A 140 3.44 -6.35 5.99
C GLY A 140 4.59 -6.64 5.03
N GLN A 141 4.31 -6.65 3.74
CA GLN A 141 5.28 -6.67 2.66
C GLN A 141 4.51 -6.02 1.53
N ILE A 142 4.93 -4.85 1.07
CA ILE A 142 4.32 -4.24 -0.09
C ILE A 142 4.92 -5.01 -1.29
N VAL A 143 4.80 -6.33 -1.30
CA VAL A 143 5.40 -7.24 -2.26
C VAL A 143 4.23 -8.07 -2.70
N ASP A 144 3.71 -7.69 -3.86
CA ASP A 144 2.47 -8.21 -4.46
C ASP A 144 1.15 -7.56 -3.98
N ALA A 145 1.10 -6.23 -3.98
CA ALA A 145 -0.18 -5.53 -3.96
C ALA A 145 -0.78 -5.54 -5.38
N SER A 146 -1.46 -6.62 -5.74
CA SER A 146 -2.60 -6.44 -6.63
C SER A 146 -3.64 -5.59 -5.89
N LEU A 147 -4.16 -4.54 -6.52
CA LEU A 147 -5.32 -3.79 -6.01
C LEU A 147 -6.53 -4.73 -6.09
N VAL A 148 -6.68 -5.59 -5.07
CA VAL A 148 -7.84 -6.48 -4.99
C VAL A 148 -9.00 -5.67 -4.40
N PRO A 149 -10.15 -5.59 -5.08
CA PRO A 149 -11.33 -5.00 -4.48
C PRO A 149 -11.65 -5.74 -3.18
N ALA A 150 -11.80 -4.99 -2.09
CA ALA A 150 -12.17 -5.54 -0.81
C ALA A 150 -13.48 -6.34 -0.96
N PRO A 151 -13.56 -7.57 -0.43
CA PRO A 151 -14.80 -8.34 -0.44
C PRO A 151 -15.92 -7.50 0.17
N ARG A 152 -16.99 -7.20 -0.59
CA ARG A 152 -18.11 -6.39 -0.12
C ARG A 152 -18.87 -7.17 0.96
N GLN A 153 -18.56 -6.87 2.23
CA GLN A 153 -19.26 -7.42 3.37
C GLN A 153 -20.68 -6.84 3.43
N ARG A 154 -21.68 -7.61 2.99
CA ARG A 154 -23.10 -7.31 3.18
C ARG A 154 -23.50 -7.61 4.63
N ASN A 155 -23.11 -6.73 5.53
CA ASN A 155 -23.52 -6.79 6.93
C ASN A 155 -24.49 -5.63 7.21
N THR A 156 -25.57 -5.92 7.93
CA THR A 156 -26.54 -4.94 8.44
C THR A 156 -25.95 -4.13 9.59
N GLU A 157 -26.57 -3.01 9.96
CA GLU A 157 -26.04 -2.11 11.00
C GLU A 157 -25.92 -2.82 12.36
N GLY A 158 -26.91 -3.64 12.73
CA GLY A 158 -26.89 -4.44 13.96
C GLY A 158 -25.79 -5.51 13.98
N GLU A 159 -25.48 -6.12 12.83
CA GLU A 159 -24.37 -7.06 12.71
C GLU A 159 -23.01 -6.35 12.83
N ARG A 160 -22.87 -5.13 12.33
CA ARG A 160 -21.63 -4.34 12.47
C ARG A 160 -21.35 -3.92 13.90
N GLU A 161 -22.37 -3.51 14.65
CA GLU A 161 -22.24 -3.19 16.08
C GLU A 161 -21.89 -4.43 16.90
N ALA A 162 -22.50 -5.58 16.58
CA ALA A 162 -22.21 -6.84 17.24
C ALA A 162 -20.74 -7.28 17.04
N ILE A 163 -20.20 -7.15 15.81
CA ILE A 163 -18.78 -7.43 15.52
C ILE A 163 -17.87 -6.45 16.28
N LYS A 164 -18.19 -5.15 16.30
CA LYS A 164 -17.41 -4.15 17.06
C LYS A 164 -17.43 -4.40 18.57
N SER A 165 -18.52 -4.96 19.09
CA SER A 165 -18.65 -5.34 20.50
C SER A 165 -17.94 -6.66 20.86
N GLY A 166 -17.30 -7.32 19.89
CA GLY A 166 -16.52 -8.54 20.11
C GLY A 166 -17.35 -9.82 20.26
N LYS A 167 -18.60 -9.83 19.78
CA LYS A 167 -19.43 -11.05 19.76
C LYS A 167 -18.89 -12.04 18.72
N SER A 168 -18.98 -13.33 19.04
CA SER A 168 -18.51 -14.39 18.14
C SER A 168 -19.41 -14.51 16.91
N ALA A 169 -18.89 -14.99 15.77
CA ALA A 169 -19.67 -15.22 14.56
C ALA A 169 -20.92 -16.08 14.79
N SER A 170 -20.84 -17.06 15.72
CA SER A 170 -21.96 -17.91 16.13
C SER A 170 -23.06 -17.17 16.90
N ASP A 171 -22.73 -16.09 17.61
CA ASP A 171 -23.72 -15.27 18.34
C ASP A 171 -24.41 -14.25 17.43
N ILE A 172 -23.76 -13.86 16.32
CA ILE A 172 -24.26 -12.87 15.36
C ILE A 172 -25.14 -13.54 14.30
N TRP A 173 -24.80 -14.78 13.91
CA TRP A 173 -25.54 -15.57 12.93
C TRP A 173 -25.86 -16.99 13.43
N PRO A 174 -26.74 -17.13 14.44
CA PRO A 174 -27.09 -18.44 15.01
C PRO A 174 -27.81 -19.36 14.03
N ASP A 175 -28.63 -18.80 13.13
CA ASP A 175 -29.45 -19.56 12.18
C ASP A 175 -28.78 -19.73 10.79
N GLU A 176 -27.60 -19.13 10.57
CA GLU A 176 -26.89 -19.15 9.28
C GLU A 176 -25.42 -19.62 9.43
N PRO A 177 -25.19 -20.90 9.76
CA PRO A 177 -23.84 -21.43 10.07
C PRO A 177 -22.85 -21.31 8.91
N ASN A 178 -23.32 -21.38 7.65
CA ASN A 178 -22.49 -21.17 6.46
C ASN A 178 -22.01 -19.72 6.35
N LYS A 179 -22.83 -18.76 6.78
CA LYS A 179 -22.48 -17.33 6.80
C LYS A 179 -21.55 -17.05 7.97
N ALA A 180 -21.79 -17.62 9.14
CA ALA A 180 -20.89 -17.54 10.29
C ALA A 180 -19.48 -18.05 9.96
N ALA A 181 -19.35 -19.18 9.25
CA ALA A 181 -18.07 -19.74 8.84
C ALA A 181 -17.33 -18.91 7.76
N GLN A 182 -18.06 -18.20 6.89
CA GLN A 182 -17.46 -17.28 5.91
C GLN A 182 -17.05 -15.93 6.51
N LYS A 183 -17.61 -15.55 7.66
CA LYS A 183 -17.43 -14.24 8.27
C LYS A 183 -16.41 -14.36 9.40
N ASP A 184 -15.17 -14.01 9.09
CA ASP A 184 -14.11 -13.94 10.10
C ASP A 184 -14.36 -12.76 11.06
N THR A 185 -14.95 -13.06 12.22
CA THR A 185 -15.16 -12.09 13.33
C THR A 185 -13.92 -11.95 14.22
N ASP A 186 -12.94 -12.84 14.07
CA ASP A 186 -11.76 -12.96 14.94
C ASP A 186 -10.48 -12.42 14.31
N ALA A 187 -10.57 -11.76 13.15
CA ALA A 187 -9.45 -11.07 12.49
C ALA A 187 -8.86 -9.96 13.37
N ARG A 188 -7.99 -10.35 14.31
CA ARG A 188 -7.16 -9.48 15.13
C ARG A 188 -5.76 -9.46 14.51
N TRP A 189 -5.26 -8.25 14.27
CA TRP A 189 -3.93 -8.00 13.72
C TRP A 189 -2.87 -8.87 14.41
N THR A 190 -2.19 -9.72 13.65
CA THR A 190 -0.96 -10.37 14.09
C THR A 190 0.21 -9.83 13.28
N LEU A 191 1.12 -9.15 13.97
CA LEU A 191 2.37 -8.67 13.41
C LEU A 191 3.38 -9.83 13.38
N LYS A 192 3.91 -10.15 12.19
CA LYS A 192 5.00 -11.14 12.05
C LYS A 192 6.20 -10.46 11.39
N VAL A 193 7.25 -10.25 12.19
CA VAL A 193 8.56 -9.77 11.72
C VAL A 193 9.57 -10.88 11.96
N GLY A 194 10.22 -11.36 10.90
CA GLY A 194 11.29 -12.36 10.96
C GLY A 194 10.81 -13.79 11.26
N GLY A 195 11.21 -14.75 10.43
CA GLY A 195 10.67 -16.11 10.46
C GLY A 195 10.86 -16.88 11.78
N LYS A 196 9.76 -17.17 12.48
CA LYS A 196 9.28 -18.48 12.98
C LYS A 196 7.97 -18.23 13.73
N VAL A 197 6.95 -19.06 13.50
CA VAL A 197 5.67 -18.98 14.25
C VAL A 197 5.92 -19.50 15.66
N ARG A 198 5.61 -18.71 16.69
CA ARG A 198 5.36 -19.20 18.04
C ARG A 198 3.94 -18.83 18.40
N TYR A 199 3.14 -19.83 18.79
CA TYR A 199 1.87 -19.62 19.47
C TYR A 199 2.15 -19.19 20.92
N ARG A 200 1.39 -18.22 21.44
CA ARG A 200 1.23 -18.04 22.89
C ARG A 200 0.25 -19.08 23.40
N ALA A 201 0.53 -19.60 24.59
CA ALA A 201 -0.10 -20.74 25.23
C ALA A 201 -0.77 -20.24 26.50
N ASP A 202 -2.04 -19.84 26.40
CA ASP A 202 -2.74 -19.20 27.51
C ASP A 202 -4.25 -19.52 27.48
N GLU A 203 -4.62 -20.80 27.34
CA GLU A 203 -5.85 -21.32 27.95
C GLU A 203 -5.45 -22.49 28.85
N LEU A 204 -5.72 -22.32 30.15
CA LEU A 204 -5.38 -23.25 31.21
C LEU A 204 -6.09 -24.60 31.03
N PRO A 205 -5.45 -25.72 31.43
CA PRO A 205 -5.94 -27.06 31.17
C PRO A 205 -7.15 -27.39 32.04
N ARG A 206 -8.25 -27.82 31.42
CA ARG A 206 -9.29 -28.59 32.12
C ARG A 206 -8.95 -30.07 32.06
N VAL A 207 -8.69 -30.63 33.23
CA VAL A 207 -8.27 -32.00 33.52
C VAL A 207 -9.29 -33.02 32.97
N LEU A 208 -8.80 -34.09 32.33
CA LEU A 208 -9.47 -35.39 32.30
C LEU A 208 -8.42 -36.50 32.39
N TRP A 209 -8.47 -37.25 33.49
CA TRP A 209 -7.72 -38.49 33.67
C TRP A 209 -8.19 -39.57 32.69
N ARG A 210 -7.27 -40.36 32.15
CA ARG A 210 -7.42 -41.82 32.14
C ARG A 210 -6.06 -42.54 32.08
N GLN A 211 -5.83 -43.28 33.16
CA GLN A 211 -4.82 -44.29 33.43
C GLN A 211 -4.95 -45.51 32.50
N GLN A 212 -3.83 -46.07 32.05
CA GLN A 212 -3.45 -47.48 32.32
C GLN A 212 -2.08 -47.82 31.72
N ASP A 213 -1.12 -47.95 32.64
CA ASP A 213 0.08 -48.79 32.59
C ASP A 213 -0.32 -50.29 32.44
N PRO A 214 0.57 -51.23 32.04
CA PRO A 214 1.98 -51.37 32.45
C PRO A 214 3.04 -51.38 31.34
#